data_AF-W2SLM3-F1
#
_entry.id   AF-W2SLM3-F1
#
_cell.length_a   1.000
_cell.length_b   1.000
_cell.length_c   1.000
_cell.angle_alpha   90.00
_cell.angle_beta   90.00
_cell.angle_gamma   90.00
#
_symmetry.space_group_name_H-M   'P 1'
#
loop_
_entity.id
_entity.type
_entity.pdbx_description
1 polymer ?
#
loop_
_entity_poly.entity_id
_entity_poly.type
_entity_poly.pdbx_seq_one_letter_code
_entity_poly.pdbx_strand_id
1 'polypeptide(L)'
;MEGARARRLEGGAWSVDIHHHLDAVNSVLEMGNGGRRFISNSVPMLELFVGSNKRRPLECQNCNGQAADASLFRPSTLAHGLDGSVFIGDHNLIRRVSLDGQISTVLSL
;
A
#
# COMPACT_ATOMS: atom_id res chain seq x y z
N MET A 1 -13.21 -13.23 -14.16
CA MET A 1 -12.80 -14.31 -15.07
C MET A 1 -11.35 -14.61 -14.77
N GLU A 2 -10.96 -15.88 -14.61
CA GLU A 2 -9.54 -16.23 -14.42
C GLU A 2 -8.74 -15.89 -15.68
N GLY A 3 -7.60 -15.22 -15.51
CA GLY A 3 -6.66 -14.90 -16.59
C GLY A 3 -5.81 -16.11 -17.00
N ALA A 4 -4.99 -15.93 -18.05
CA ALA A 4 -4.06 -16.95 -18.51
C ALA A 4 -3.06 -17.34 -17.41
N ARG A 5 -2.72 -18.63 -17.34
CA ARG A 5 -1.82 -19.19 -16.32
C ARG A 5 -0.39 -18.75 -16.60
N ALA A 6 0.29 -18.22 -15.58
CA ALA A 6 1.72 -17.92 -15.64
C ALA A 6 2.54 -19.22 -15.50
N ARG A 7 2.42 -20.11 -16.48
CA ARG A 7 3.15 -21.39 -16.47
C ARG A 7 4.62 -21.15 -16.77
N ARG A 8 5.45 -21.06 -15.73
CA ARG A 8 6.90 -21.24 -15.87
C ARG A 8 7.18 -22.75 -15.89
N LEU A 9 7.17 -23.31 -17.09
CA LEU A 9 7.29 -24.75 -17.33
C LEU A 9 8.76 -25.16 -17.32
N GLU A 10 9.09 -26.19 -16.55
CA GLU A 10 10.38 -26.89 -16.65
C GLU A 10 10.17 -28.11 -17.54
N GLY A 11 10.81 -28.15 -18.72
CA GLY A 11 10.79 -29.32 -19.60
C GLY A 11 9.42 -29.69 -20.20
N GLY A 12 8.90 -28.89 -21.14
CA GLY A 12 7.85 -29.34 -22.06
C GLY A 12 6.44 -29.49 -21.44
N ALA A 13 5.99 -28.50 -20.67
CA ALA A 13 4.67 -28.43 -20.03
C ALA A 13 4.47 -29.22 -18.74
N TRP A 14 5.56 -29.77 -18.18
CA TRP A 14 5.58 -30.37 -16.85
C TRP A 14 6.06 -29.37 -15.79
N SER A 15 5.73 -29.66 -14.53
CA SER A 15 6.23 -28.99 -13.34
C SER A 15 6.88 -30.03 -12.42
N VAL A 16 7.88 -29.61 -11.65
CA VAL A 16 8.50 -30.43 -10.61
C VAL A 16 7.73 -30.23 -9.31
N ASP A 17 7.35 -31.31 -8.63
CA ASP A 17 6.51 -31.27 -7.42
C ASP A 17 6.94 -30.22 -6.40
N ILE A 18 8.26 -30.14 -6.14
CA ILE A 18 8.87 -29.23 -5.17
C ILE A 18 9.16 -27.81 -5.69
N HIS A 19 9.00 -27.54 -6.99
CA HIS A 19 9.26 -26.23 -7.58
C HIS A 19 7.95 -25.44 -7.68
N HIS A 20 7.86 -24.32 -6.98
CA HIS A 20 6.67 -23.47 -6.96
C HIS A 20 6.98 -22.09 -7.55
N HIS A 21 5.96 -21.40 -8.06
CA HIS A 21 6.09 -20.07 -8.67
C HIS A 21 5.10 -19.10 -8.04
N LEU A 22 5.56 -17.89 -7.74
CA LEU A 22 4.71 -16.82 -7.25
C LEU A 22 4.34 -15.89 -8.41
N ASP A 23 3.05 -15.87 -8.76
CA ASP A 23 2.46 -14.81 -9.56
C ASP A 23 2.10 -13.65 -8.61
N ALA A 24 3.03 -12.71 -8.47
CA ALA A 24 2.86 -11.57 -7.58
C ALA A 24 1.77 -10.59 -8.05
N VAL A 25 1.50 -10.53 -9.36
CA VAL A 25 0.49 -9.61 -9.93
C VAL A 25 -0.90 -10.09 -9.58
N ASN A 26 -1.15 -11.39 -9.73
CA ASN A 26 -2.44 -11.99 -9.41
C ASN A 26 -2.53 -12.48 -7.96
N SER A 27 -1.44 -12.35 -7.18
CA SER A 27 -1.34 -12.81 -5.80
C SER A 27 -1.65 -14.31 -5.65
N VAL A 28 -1.06 -15.15 -6.51
CA VAL A 28 -1.24 -16.60 -6.50
C VAL A 28 0.09 -17.31 -6.40
N LEU A 29 0.21 -18.24 -5.44
CA LEU A 29 1.26 -19.23 -5.42
C LEU A 29 0.81 -20.44 -6.26
N GLU A 30 1.46 -20.64 -7.42
CA GLU A 30 1.31 -21.82 -8.25
C GLU A 30 2.28 -22.90 -7.75
N MET A 31 1.76 -24.02 -7.24
CA MET A 31 2.57 -25.10 -6.70
C MET A 31 2.87 -26.13 -7.81
N GLY A 32 4.12 -26.56 -7.95
CA GLY A 32 4.55 -27.59 -8.89
C GLY A 32 3.86 -28.95 -8.77
N ASN A 33 3.16 -29.21 -7.65
CA ASN A 33 2.26 -30.35 -7.46
C ASN A 33 0.87 -30.17 -8.11
N GLY A 34 0.63 -29.05 -8.81
CA GLY A 34 -0.62 -28.72 -9.48
C GLY A 34 -1.61 -27.92 -8.63
N GLY A 35 -1.36 -27.73 -7.34
CA GLY A 35 -2.24 -26.93 -6.47
C GLY A 35 -1.97 -25.43 -6.57
N ARG A 36 -2.87 -24.63 -5.98
CA ARG A 36 -2.78 -23.16 -5.93
C ARG A 36 -3.12 -22.63 -4.54
N ARG A 37 -2.49 -21.53 -4.16
CA ARG A 37 -2.90 -20.73 -2.99
C ARG A 37 -3.09 -19.28 -3.39
N PHE A 38 -4.29 -18.75 -3.17
CA PHE A 38 -4.61 -17.34 -3.38
C PHE A 38 -4.22 -16.56 -2.13
N ILE A 39 -3.20 -15.70 -2.26
CA ILE A 39 -2.67 -14.89 -1.16
C ILE A 39 -3.64 -13.74 -0.84
N SER A 40 -4.36 -13.24 -1.85
CA SER A 40 -5.38 -12.19 -1.70
C SER A 40 -6.60 -12.61 -0.87
N ASN A 41 -6.77 -13.90 -0.56
CA ASN A 41 -7.84 -14.40 0.30
C ASN A 41 -7.41 -14.52 1.78
N SER A 42 -6.24 -14.00 2.13
CA SER A 42 -5.84 -13.85 3.54
C SER A 42 -6.61 -12.70 4.20
N VAL A 43 -6.74 -12.75 5.53
CA VAL A 43 -7.39 -11.68 6.31
C VAL A 43 -6.67 -10.35 6.00
N PRO A 44 -7.41 -9.26 5.70
CA PRO A 44 -6.79 -7.98 5.41
C PRO A 44 -5.84 -7.55 6.53
N MET A 45 -4.59 -7.25 6.20
CA MET A 45 -3.62 -6.68 7.13
C MET A 45 -3.85 -5.18 7.26
N LEU A 46 -3.88 -4.69 8.50
CA LEU A 46 -4.06 -3.28 8.80
C LEU A 46 -2.71 -2.72 9.25
N GLU A 47 -2.23 -1.70 8.54
CA GLU A 47 -0.98 -1.01 8.85
C GLU A 47 -1.22 0.49 9.05
N LEU A 48 -0.35 1.12 9.83
CA LEU A 48 -0.38 2.57 10.02
C LEU A 48 0.26 3.24 8.80
N PHE A 49 -0.58 3.86 7.98
CA PHE A 49 -0.12 4.60 6.80
C PHE A 49 0.48 5.97 7.15
N VAL A 50 -0.16 6.70 8.07
CA VAL A 50 0.22 8.04 8.51
C VAL A 50 -0.45 8.35 9.83
N GLY A 51 0.22 9.10 10.70
CA GLY A 51 -0.31 9.48 12.01
C GLY A 51 0.57 8.97 13.14
N SER A 52 0.31 9.49 14.34
CA SER A 52 0.96 9.05 15.57
C SER A 52 -0.05 9.02 16.70
N ASN A 53 0.39 8.64 17.90
CA ASN A 53 -0.42 8.74 19.12
C ASN A 53 -0.51 10.18 19.68
N LYS A 54 0.07 11.18 18.99
CA LYS A 54 0.07 12.59 19.41
C LYS A 54 -0.71 13.43 18.41
N ARG A 55 -1.39 14.45 18.93
CA ARG A 55 -1.98 15.51 18.11
C ARG A 55 -0.91 16.54 17.78
N ARG A 56 -0.78 16.92 16.50
CA ARG A 56 0.12 18.04 16.12
C ARG A 56 -0.42 19.39 16.66
N PRO A 57 0.41 20.42 16.84
CA PRO A 57 -0.07 21.77 17.09
C PRO A 57 -0.87 22.32 15.90
N LEU A 58 -1.74 23.30 16.16
CA LEU A 58 -2.58 23.95 15.13
C LEU A 58 -1.68 24.62 14.06
N GLU A 59 -0.76 25.46 14.52
CA GLU A 59 0.33 26.02 13.72
C GLU A 59 1.50 25.03 13.67
N CYS A 60 1.90 24.61 12.48
CA CYS A 60 2.96 23.62 12.33
C CYS A 60 3.93 23.95 11.18
N GLN A 61 5.00 24.65 11.52
CA GLN A 61 6.05 25.03 10.58
C GLN A 61 6.96 23.84 10.19
N ASN A 62 7.10 22.84 11.07
CA ASN A 62 8.00 21.70 10.89
C ASN A 62 7.25 20.35 10.80
N CYS A 63 6.05 20.35 10.20
CA CYS A 63 5.24 19.13 10.07
C CYS A 63 5.62 18.23 8.89
N ASN A 64 6.45 18.70 7.97
CA ASN A 64 6.85 17.96 6.78
C ASN A 64 7.94 16.92 7.15
N GLY A 65 7.93 15.76 6.49
CA GLY A 65 8.89 14.68 6.78
C GLY A 65 8.34 13.32 6.41
N GLN A 66 8.72 12.27 7.14
CA GLN A 66 8.20 10.92 6.94
C GLN A 66 6.77 10.79 7.47
N ALA A 67 5.89 10.16 6.69
CA ALA A 67 4.48 9.98 7.05
C ALA A 67 4.30 9.15 8.34
N ALA A 68 5.18 8.17 8.57
CA ALA A 68 5.19 7.32 9.76
C ALA A 68 5.44 8.10 11.07
N ASP A 69 6.18 9.22 11.00
CA ASP A 69 6.49 10.07 12.16
C ASP A 69 5.52 11.24 12.31
N ALA A 70 4.66 11.45 11.32
CA ALA A 70 3.82 12.62 11.24
C ALA A 70 2.62 12.54 12.19
N SER A 71 2.48 13.54 13.04
CA SER A 71 1.29 13.72 13.86
C SER A 71 0.21 14.47 13.06
N LEU A 72 -1.05 14.06 13.20
CA LEU A 72 -2.21 14.72 12.59
C LEU A 72 -3.02 15.47 13.65
N PHE A 73 -3.84 16.43 13.25
CA PHE A 73 -4.68 17.21 14.16
C PHE A 73 -6.05 16.56 14.33
N ARG A 74 -6.78 16.46 13.22
CA ARG A 74 -8.13 15.87 13.13
C ARG A 74 -8.43 15.56 11.65
N PRO A 75 -7.90 14.45 11.12
CA PRO A 75 -8.15 14.07 9.73
C PRO A 75 -9.64 13.79 9.53
N SER A 76 -10.23 14.37 8.48
CA SER A 76 -11.66 14.25 8.20
C SER A 76 -11.98 13.77 6.78
N THR A 77 -11.01 13.84 5.86
CA THR A 77 -11.21 13.49 4.46
C THR A 77 -9.92 12.96 3.82
N LEU A 78 -10.08 12.12 2.80
CA LEU A 78 -9.02 11.52 2.00
C LEU A 78 -9.37 11.65 0.51
N ALA A 79 -8.35 11.85 -0.33
CA ALA A 79 -8.47 11.78 -1.79
C ALA A 79 -7.18 11.21 -2.39
N HIS A 80 -7.28 10.42 -3.46
CA HIS A 80 -6.09 9.95 -4.19
C HIS A 80 -5.74 10.94 -5.31
N GLY A 81 -4.44 11.13 -5.54
CA GLY A 81 -3.90 11.84 -6.70
C GLY A 81 -3.67 10.91 -7.88
N LEU A 82 -3.65 11.47 -9.09
CA LEU A 82 -3.28 10.75 -10.31
C LEU A 82 -1.81 10.30 -10.31
N ASP A 83 -0.98 10.92 -9.48
CA ASP A 83 0.42 10.58 -9.26
C ASP A 83 0.61 9.48 -8.20
N GLY A 84 -0.48 8.89 -7.69
CA GLY A 84 -0.46 7.88 -6.64
C GLY A 84 -0.36 8.44 -5.22
N SER A 85 -0.31 9.76 -5.04
CA SER A 85 -0.29 10.37 -3.71
C SER A 85 -1.65 10.25 -3.00
N VAL A 86 -1.64 10.37 -1.67
CA VAL A 86 -2.86 10.51 -0.86
C VAL A 86 -2.92 11.88 -0.23
N PHE A 87 -4.00 12.60 -0.48
CA PHE A 87 -4.29 13.89 0.14
C PHE A 87 -5.19 13.69 1.36
N ILE A 88 -4.87 14.39 2.43
CA ILE A 88 -5.51 14.31 3.73
C ILE A 88 -5.98 15.71 4.11
N GLY A 89 -7.28 15.87 4.33
CA GLY A 89 -7.79 17.08 4.98
C GLY A 89 -7.61 16.94 6.49
N ASP A 90 -6.56 17.56 7.01
CA ASP A 90 -6.16 17.50 8.41
C ASP A 90 -6.47 18.84 9.10
N HIS A 91 -7.74 19.06 9.39
CA HIS A 91 -8.25 20.29 10.00
C HIS A 91 -7.91 21.56 9.20
N ASN A 92 -6.94 22.36 9.64
CA ASN A 92 -6.52 23.62 9.00
C ASN A 92 -5.49 23.40 7.88
N LEU A 93 -5.04 22.16 7.65
CA LEU A 93 -4.05 21.85 6.62
C LEU A 93 -4.61 20.83 5.62
N ILE A 94 -4.28 21.00 4.34
CA ILE A 94 -4.30 19.90 3.37
C ILE A 94 -2.90 19.34 3.26
N ARG A 95 -2.76 18.03 3.49
CA ARG A 95 -1.48 17.34 3.51
C ARG A 95 -1.42 16.29 2.41
N ARG A 96 -0.30 16.19 1.70
CA ARG A 96 -0.05 15.19 0.66
C ARG A 96 0.98 14.18 1.17
N VAL A 97 0.65 12.89 1.11
CA VAL A 97 1.58 11.77 1.29
C VAL A 97 1.96 11.23 -0.09
N SER A 98 3.23 11.32 -0.47
CA SER A 98 3.75 10.78 -1.73
C SER A 98 4.14 9.30 -1.63
N LEU A 99 4.36 8.67 -2.78
CA LEU A 99 4.71 7.24 -2.88
C LEU A 99 6.05 6.87 -2.23
N ASP A 100 6.92 7.85 -1.99
CA ASP A 100 8.19 7.69 -1.26
C ASP A 100 8.01 7.80 0.27
N GLY A 101 6.76 7.87 0.76
CA GLY A 101 6.44 7.94 2.18
C GLY A 101 6.61 9.33 2.79
N GLN A 102 6.87 10.38 2.00
CA GLN A 102 6.96 11.74 2.52
C GLN A 102 5.59 12.41 2.64
N ILE A 103 5.38 13.12 3.74
CA ILE A 103 4.23 13.99 3.94
C ILE A 103 4.63 15.46 3.88
N SER A 104 3.85 16.25 3.15
CA SER A 104 4.03 17.70 3.01
C SER A 104 2.70 18.45 3.11
N THR A 105 2.72 19.66 3.66
CA THR A 105 1.58 20.57 3.62
C THR A 105 1.51 21.24 2.24
N VAL A 106 0.36 21.12 1.57
CA VAL A 106 0.12 21.74 0.25
C VAL A 106 -0.82 22.93 0.31
N LEU A 107 -1.62 23.03 1.40
CA LEU A 107 -2.47 24.19 1.67
C LEU A 107 -2.59 24.40 3.18
N SER A 108 -2.61 25.66 3.61
CA SER A 108 -2.98 26.11 4.96
C SER A 108 -4.16 27.07 4.85
N LEU A 109 -5.13 26.94 5.75
CA LEU A 109 -6.34 27.77 5.85
C LEU A 109 -6.23 28.81 6.95
#